data_AF-A0A1G7X9I3-F1
#
_entry.id   AF-A0A1G7X9I3-F1
#
_cell.length_a   1.000
_cell.length_b   1.000
_cell.length_c   1.000
_cell.angle_alpha   90.00
_cell.angle_beta   90.00
_cell.angle_gamma   90.00
#
_symmetry.space_group_name_H-M   'P 1'
#
loop_
_entity.id
_entity.type
_entity.pdbx_description
1 polymer ?
#
loop_
_entity_poly.entity_id
_entity_poly.type
_entity_poly.pdbx_seq_one_letter_code
_entity_poly.pdbx_strand_id
1 'polypeptide(L)'
;MAIHPVEVKNTFLSHFILWALFLPLLTIISVPLFSPDQGVQSEEVEMLRSFGVNLDKVNASANDTFTSAFIATGVMQSTEGLVNTKFPSSAATRYAAKWLRGVYLMIYKSIWRIYALTSMFFIPVLALCIPSAVDGFMIRARKSYKFETSNPVFFYSSMHVFSLVFGLFFFLPIAPVTLSANILAVMLCSLAIAVWVASSNFQSGN
;
A
#
# COMPACT_ATOMS: atom_id res chain seq x y z
N MET A 1 -2.59 7.96 46.68
CA MET A 1 -3.28 7.34 45.53
C MET A 1 -2.20 7.06 44.49
N ALA A 2 -1.75 5.80 44.38
CA ALA A 2 -0.69 5.43 43.46
C ALA A 2 -1.24 5.50 42.03
N ILE A 3 -0.60 6.30 41.18
CA ILE A 3 -0.89 6.33 39.75
C ILE A 3 -0.31 5.03 39.19
N HIS A 4 -1.17 4.05 38.93
CA HIS A 4 -0.76 2.87 38.17
C HIS A 4 -0.20 3.35 36.82
N PRO A 5 0.99 2.88 36.39
CA PRO A 5 1.45 3.15 35.04
C PRO A 5 0.41 2.56 34.09
N VAL A 6 -0.31 3.43 33.38
CA VAL A 6 -1.19 3.00 32.30
C VAL A 6 -0.28 2.35 31.29
N GLU A 7 -0.32 1.02 31.21
CA GLU A 7 0.41 0.26 30.21
C GLU A 7 -0.16 0.67 28.85
N VAL A 8 0.52 1.60 28.17
CA VAL A 8 0.16 2.02 26.83
C VAL A 8 0.49 0.85 25.91
N LYS A 9 -0.49 -0.03 25.68
CA LYS A 9 -0.40 -1.03 24.63
C LYS A 9 -0.18 -0.31 23.30
N ASN A 10 0.89 -0.66 22.58
CA ASN A 10 1.19 -0.14 21.25
C ASN A 10 0.16 -0.67 20.23
N THR A 11 -1.03 -0.05 20.22
CA THR A 11 -2.10 -0.37 19.27
C THR A 11 -1.76 0.18 17.88
N PHE A 12 -0.92 1.21 17.74
CA PHE A 12 -0.54 1.76 16.43
C PHE A 12 0.13 0.72 15.54
N LEU A 13 1.09 0.00 16.10
CA LEU A 13 1.80 -1.03 15.36
C LEU A 13 0.84 -2.15 14.94
N SER A 14 -0.10 -2.52 15.82
CA SER A 14 -1.13 -3.50 15.50
C SER A 14 -2.04 -3.05 14.34
N HIS A 15 -2.48 -1.78 14.33
CA HIS A 15 -3.27 -1.24 13.22
C HIS A 15 -2.44 -1.14 11.94
N PHE A 16 -1.19 -0.69 12.03
CA PHE A 16 -0.30 -0.65 10.88
C PHE A 16 -0.09 -2.05 10.28
N ILE A 17 0.16 -3.07 11.11
CA ILE A 17 0.29 -4.46 10.67
C ILE A 17 -1.00 -4.92 9.95
N LEU A 18 -2.17 -4.59 10.49
CA LEU A 18 -3.44 -4.93 9.84
C LEU A 18 -3.54 -4.30 8.44
N TRP A 19 -3.32 -2.99 8.33
CA TRP A 19 -3.50 -2.25 7.07
C TRP A 19 -2.40 -2.52 6.04
N ALA A 20 -1.14 -2.60 6.48
CA ALA A 20 0.03 -2.68 5.62
C ALA A 20 0.49 -4.10 5.31
N LEU A 21 0.09 -5.10 6.09
CA LEU A 21 0.50 -6.50 5.87
C LEU A 21 -0.69 -7.43 5.65
N PHE A 22 -1.69 -7.38 6.52
CA PHE A 22 -2.80 -8.33 6.45
C PHE A 22 -3.76 -8.05 5.29
N LEU A 23 -4.16 -6.79 5.11
CA LEU A 23 -5.09 -6.41 4.04
C LEU A 23 -4.54 -6.71 2.62
N PRO A 24 -3.26 -6.40 2.27
CA PRO A 24 -2.69 -6.79 0.99
C PRO A 24 -2.74 -8.29 0.72
N LEU A 25 -2.32 -9.12 1.69
CA LEU A 25 -2.32 -10.57 1.55
C LEU A 25 -3.73 -11.13 1.36
N LEU A 26 -4.68 -10.65 2.18
CA LEU A 26 -6.07 -11.06 2.08
C LEU A 26 -6.66 -10.67 0.72
N THR A 27 -6.30 -9.50 0.19
CA THR A 27 -6.78 -9.00 -1.11
C THR A 27 -6.26 -9.88 -2.26
N ILE A 28 -4.96 -10.19 -2.28
CA ILE A 28 -4.34 -11.05 -3.31
C ILE A 28 -5.02 -12.43 -3.36
N ILE A 29 -5.40 -12.98 -2.21
CA ILE A 29 -6.01 -14.30 -2.11
C ILE A 29 -7.50 -14.25 -2.42
N SER A 30 -8.21 -13.23 -1.93
CA SER A 30 -9.68 -13.22 -1.92
C SER A 30 -10.29 -12.65 -3.19
N VAL A 31 -9.66 -11.62 -3.79
CA VAL A 31 -10.21 -10.98 -5.00
C VAL A 31 -10.32 -11.95 -6.17
N PRO A 32 -9.32 -12.82 -6.45
CA PRO A 32 -9.42 -13.81 -7.52
C PRO A 32 -10.54 -14.84 -7.33
N LEU A 33 -11.08 -15.01 -6.12
CA LEU A 33 -12.23 -15.88 -5.87
C LEU A 33 -13.50 -15.37 -6.56
N PHE A 34 -13.63 -14.05 -6.68
CA PHE A 34 -14.79 -13.36 -7.24
C PHE A 34 -14.52 -12.83 -8.65
N SER A 35 -13.31 -12.33 -8.90
CA SER A 35 -12.88 -11.78 -10.18
C SER A 35 -11.48 -12.28 -10.52
N PRO A 36 -11.35 -13.39 -11.27
CA PRO A 36 -10.05 -13.99 -11.60
C PRO A 36 -9.28 -13.20 -12.68
N ASP A 37 -9.94 -12.32 -13.43
CA ASP A 37 -9.27 -11.51 -14.45
C ASP A 37 -8.74 -10.21 -13.84
N GLN A 38 -7.56 -10.30 -13.23
CA GLN A 38 -6.91 -9.19 -12.52
C GLN A 38 -5.67 -8.68 -13.26
N GLY A 39 -5.72 -8.69 -14.60
CA GLY A 39 -4.67 -8.10 -15.43
C GLY A 39 -4.53 -6.58 -15.24
N VAL A 40 -3.40 -6.05 -15.71
CA VAL A 40 -3.19 -4.60 -15.85
C VAL A 40 -4.24 -4.04 -16.80
N GLN A 41 -4.94 -3.00 -16.36
CA GLN A 41 -6.08 -2.43 -17.08
C GLN A 41 -5.61 -1.37 -18.09
N SER A 42 -6.30 -1.27 -19.23
CA SER A 42 -5.95 -0.33 -20.32
C SER A 42 -5.93 1.13 -19.87
N GLU A 43 -6.83 1.48 -18.96
CA GLU A 43 -6.97 2.85 -18.46
C GLU A 43 -5.75 3.27 -17.62
N GLU A 44 -5.11 2.33 -16.91
CA GLU A 44 -3.88 2.61 -16.16
C GLU A 44 -2.71 2.83 -17.11
N VAL A 45 -2.66 2.08 -18.21
CA VAL A 45 -1.62 2.23 -19.25
C VAL A 45 -1.76 3.57 -19.95
N GLU A 46 -3.00 3.96 -20.30
CA GLU A 46 -3.29 5.26 -20.92
C GLU A 46 -2.97 6.42 -19.97
N MET A 47 -3.34 6.31 -18.69
CA MET A 47 -2.97 7.26 -17.66
C MET A 47 -1.45 7.45 -17.61
N LEU A 48 -0.67 6.38 -17.48
CA LEU A 48 0.80 6.48 -17.45
C LEU A 48 1.37 7.12 -18.73
N ARG A 49 0.80 6.79 -19.89
CA ARG A 49 1.19 7.41 -21.17
C ARG A 49 0.95 8.91 -21.16
N SER A 50 -0.19 9.37 -20.62
CA SER A 50 -0.52 10.80 -20.51
C SER A 50 0.44 11.56 -19.58
N PHE A 51 1.00 10.88 -18.56
CA PHE A 51 2.03 11.42 -17.68
C PHE A 51 3.45 11.32 -18.25
N GLY A 52 3.63 10.82 -19.48
CA GLY A 52 4.94 10.71 -20.13
C GLY A 52 5.83 9.61 -19.55
N VAL A 53 5.26 8.62 -18.85
CA VAL A 53 6.02 7.50 -18.28
C VAL A 53 6.50 6.57 -19.41
N ASN A 54 7.76 6.15 -19.35
CA ASN A 54 8.31 5.15 -20.26
C ASN A 54 7.73 3.76 -19.94
N LEU A 55 6.65 3.41 -20.64
CA LEU A 55 5.93 2.15 -20.48
C LEU A 55 6.79 0.92 -20.79
N ASP A 56 7.69 1.01 -21.78
CA ASP A 56 8.54 -0.12 -22.17
C ASP A 56 9.48 -0.52 -21.03
N LYS A 57 10.04 0.48 -20.33
CA LYS A 57 10.88 0.25 -19.15
C LYS A 57 10.10 -0.37 -17.99
N VAL A 58 8.87 0.12 -17.74
CA VAL A 58 7.99 -0.41 -16.68
C VAL A 58 7.63 -1.87 -16.97
N ASN A 59 7.22 -2.16 -18.22
CA ASN A 59 6.87 -3.52 -18.65
C ASN A 59 8.06 -4.46 -18.58
N ALA A 60 9.24 -4.05 -19.08
CA ALA A 60 10.45 -4.85 -19.00
C ALA A 60 10.84 -5.16 -17.55
N SER A 61 10.84 -4.14 -16.67
CA SER A 61 11.20 -4.32 -15.26
C SER A 61 10.23 -5.24 -14.52
N ALA A 62 8.92 -5.11 -14.80
CA ALA A 62 7.90 -5.97 -14.22
C ALA A 62 8.02 -7.43 -14.71
N ASN A 63 8.25 -7.62 -16.01
CA ASN A 63 8.46 -8.93 -16.62
C ASN A 63 9.71 -9.62 -16.05
N ASP A 64 10.83 -8.91 -15.97
CA ASP A 64 12.09 -9.47 -15.47
C ASP A 64 11.96 -9.87 -14.00
N THR A 65 11.30 -9.03 -13.20
CA THR A 65 11.06 -9.31 -11.77
C THR A 65 10.11 -10.48 -11.57
N PHE A 66 9.01 -10.54 -12.32
CA PHE A 66 8.07 -11.65 -12.21
C PHE A 66 8.70 -12.96 -12.70
N THR A 67 9.43 -12.90 -13.82
CA THR A 67 10.11 -14.06 -14.40
C THR A 67 11.16 -14.61 -13.45
N SER A 68 12.04 -13.75 -12.91
CA SER A 68 13.08 -14.17 -11.97
C SER A 68 12.51 -14.70 -10.66
N ALA A 69 11.44 -14.10 -10.13
CA ALA A 69 10.87 -14.51 -8.84
C ALA A 69 10.00 -15.76 -8.89
N PHE A 70 9.19 -15.94 -9.94
CA PHE A 70 8.15 -16.99 -9.98
C PHE A 70 8.31 -18.03 -11.08
N ILE A 71 8.86 -17.65 -12.24
CA ILE A 71 8.99 -18.55 -13.40
C ILE A 71 10.31 -19.31 -13.32
N ALA A 72 11.44 -18.58 -13.22
CA ALA A 72 12.78 -19.16 -13.18
C ALA A 72 13.02 -20.03 -11.94
N THR A 73 12.36 -19.71 -10.82
CA THR A 73 12.39 -20.51 -9.58
C THR A 73 11.51 -21.77 -9.65
N GLY A 74 10.67 -21.91 -10.68
CA GLY A 74 9.71 -23.01 -10.81
C GLY A 74 8.52 -22.96 -9.85
N VAL A 75 8.38 -21.88 -9.06
CA VAL A 75 7.28 -21.74 -8.07
C VAL A 75 5.91 -21.78 -8.75
N MET A 76 5.77 -21.07 -9.89
CA MET A 76 4.51 -21.06 -10.65
C MET A 76 4.16 -22.47 -11.19
N GLN A 77 5.14 -23.17 -11.77
CA GLN A 77 4.94 -24.52 -12.29
C GLN A 77 4.59 -25.51 -11.18
N SER A 78 5.23 -25.40 -10.02
CA SER A 78 4.97 -26.25 -8.86
C SER A 78 3.55 -26.07 -8.31
N THR A 79 3.09 -24.83 -8.14
CA THR A 79 1.73 -24.56 -7.63
C THR A 79 0.64 -24.96 -8.62
N GLU A 80 0.85 -24.76 -9.92
CA GLU A 80 -0.05 -25.25 -10.96
C GLU A 80 -0.11 -26.79 -10.97
N GLY A 81 1.05 -27.45 -10.82
CA GLY A 81 1.14 -28.91 -10.68
C GLY A 81 0.37 -29.45 -9.48
N LEU A 82 0.41 -28.77 -8.33
CA LEU A 82 -0.35 -29.14 -7.14
C LEU A 82 -1.86 -29.07 -7.35
N VAL A 83 -2.35 -28.05 -8.07
CA VAL A 83 -3.76 -27.93 -8.41
C VAL A 83 -4.22 -29.06 -9.33
N ASN A 84 -3.41 -29.41 -10.33
CA ASN A 84 -3.73 -30.45 -11.31
C ASN A 84 -3.66 -31.87 -10.73
N THR A 85 -2.77 -32.13 -9.78
CA THR A 85 -2.57 -33.46 -9.17
C THR A 85 -3.56 -33.80 -8.06
N LYS A 86 -3.96 -32.81 -7.23
CA LYS A 86 -4.86 -33.05 -6.09
C LYS A 86 -6.34 -33.17 -6.46
N PHE A 87 -6.74 -32.66 -7.62
CA PHE A 87 -8.12 -32.67 -8.08
C PHE A 87 -8.19 -33.23 -9.51
N PRO A 88 -8.30 -34.55 -9.71
CA PRO A 88 -8.46 -35.11 -11.04
C PRO A 88 -9.81 -34.66 -11.65
N SER A 89 -9.75 -33.99 -12.81
CA SER A 89 -10.86 -33.75 -13.75
C SER A 89 -12.21 -33.29 -13.19
N SER A 90 -12.21 -32.47 -12.13
CA SER A 90 -13.44 -31.98 -11.49
C SER A 90 -13.73 -30.51 -11.80
N ALA A 91 -14.95 -30.07 -11.52
CA ALA A 91 -15.29 -28.64 -11.53
C ALA A 91 -14.42 -27.84 -10.54
N ALA A 92 -14.01 -28.46 -9.42
CA ALA A 92 -13.12 -27.86 -8.43
C ALA A 92 -11.73 -27.59 -9.00
N THR A 93 -11.20 -28.47 -9.85
CA THR A 93 -9.90 -28.27 -10.53
C THR A 93 -9.92 -27.04 -11.43
N ARG A 94 -10.99 -26.88 -12.23
CA ARG A 94 -11.16 -25.71 -13.10
C ARG A 94 -11.29 -24.42 -12.29
N TYR A 95 -11.99 -24.46 -11.16
CA TYR A 95 -12.12 -23.31 -10.28
C TYR A 95 -10.78 -22.94 -9.64
N ALA A 96 -10.08 -23.92 -9.06
CA ALA A 96 -8.77 -23.72 -8.43
C ALA A 96 -7.73 -23.19 -9.44
N ALA A 97 -7.71 -23.70 -10.68
CA ALA A 97 -6.81 -23.21 -11.72
C ALA A 97 -7.13 -21.75 -12.12
N LYS A 98 -8.43 -21.38 -12.24
CA LYS A 98 -8.84 -19.99 -12.51
C LYS A 98 -8.46 -19.06 -11.37
N TRP A 99 -8.71 -19.47 -10.13
CA TRP A 99 -8.33 -18.71 -8.94
C TRP A 99 -6.82 -18.50 -8.88
N LEU A 100 -6.02 -19.56 -9.05
CA LEU A 100 -4.56 -19.49 -9.02
C LEU A 100 -4.01 -18.58 -10.12
N ARG A 101 -4.57 -18.65 -11.34
CA ARG A 101 -4.25 -17.71 -12.41
C ARG A 101 -4.52 -16.26 -12.00
N GLY A 102 -5.67 -15.99 -11.37
CA GLY A 102 -6.01 -14.65 -10.90
C GLY A 102 -5.08 -14.15 -9.80
N VAL A 103 -4.63 -15.03 -8.89
CA VAL A 103 -3.60 -14.71 -7.89
C VAL A 103 -2.31 -14.27 -8.57
N TYR A 104 -1.83 -15.02 -9.58
CA TYR A 104 -0.62 -14.66 -10.32
C TYR A 104 -0.78 -13.36 -11.12
N LEU A 105 -1.94 -13.11 -11.73
CA LEU A 105 -2.23 -11.85 -12.39
C LEU A 105 -2.22 -10.67 -11.42
N MET A 106 -2.78 -10.82 -10.21
CA MET A 106 -2.71 -9.80 -9.17
C MET A 106 -1.28 -9.53 -8.71
N ILE A 107 -0.48 -10.58 -8.51
CA ILE A 107 0.93 -10.44 -8.14
C ILE A 107 1.68 -9.67 -9.23
N TYR A 108 1.52 -10.08 -10.49
CA TYR A 108 2.14 -9.41 -11.64
C TYR A 108 1.71 -7.94 -11.73
N LYS A 109 0.40 -7.66 -11.65
CA LYS A 109 -0.16 -6.32 -11.65
C LYS A 109 0.39 -5.47 -10.51
N SER A 110 0.59 -6.05 -9.33
CA SER A 110 1.17 -5.37 -8.17
C SER A 110 2.63 -4.98 -8.40
N ILE A 111 3.43 -5.90 -8.94
CA ILE A 111 4.82 -5.63 -9.33
C ILE A 111 4.87 -4.51 -10.38
N TRP A 112 4.04 -4.62 -11.42
CA TRP A 112 3.94 -3.60 -12.46
C TRP A 112 3.59 -2.22 -11.90
N ARG A 113 2.61 -2.15 -10.98
CA ARG A 113 2.22 -0.91 -10.31
C ARG A 113 3.31 -0.34 -9.42
N ILE A 114 4.13 -1.16 -8.77
CA ILE A 114 5.28 -0.67 -8.00
C ILE A 114 6.23 0.12 -8.92
N TYR A 115 6.58 -0.43 -10.09
CA TYR A 115 7.43 0.27 -11.07
C TYR A 115 6.75 1.53 -11.62
N ALA A 116 5.47 1.43 -11.98
CA ALA A 116 4.68 2.57 -12.47
C ALA A 116 4.62 3.71 -11.43
N LEU A 117 4.18 3.41 -10.21
CA LEU A 117 4.08 4.38 -9.12
C LEU A 117 5.44 4.95 -8.75
N THR A 118 6.50 4.15 -8.74
CA THR A 118 7.85 4.67 -8.47
C THR A 118 8.27 5.68 -9.55
N SER A 119 7.94 5.43 -10.81
CA SER A 119 8.33 6.30 -11.93
C SER A 119 7.60 7.66 -11.96
N MET A 120 6.32 7.72 -11.58
CA MET A 120 5.53 8.96 -11.64
C MET A 120 5.27 9.60 -10.26
N PHE A 121 5.22 8.80 -9.20
CA PHE A 121 4.63 9.18 -7.92
C PHE A 121 5.67 9.49 -6.85
N PHE A 122 6.89 8.94 -6.98
CA PHE A 122 7.94 9.12 -5.99
C PHE A 122 8.31 10.59 -5.77
N ILE A 123 8.53 11.35 -6.85
CA ILE A 123 8.90 12.77 -6.75
C ILE A 123 7.76 13.61 -6.15
N PRO A 124 6.49 13.53 -6.63
CA PRO A 124 5.37 14.25 -5.99
C PRO A 124 5.19 13.95 -4.51
N VAL A 125 5.38 12.68 -4.08
CA VAL A 125 5.31 12.29 -2.67
C VAL A 125 6.34 13.04 -1.84
N LEU A 126 7.60 13.07 -2.28
CA LEU A 126 8.65 13.81 -1.57
C LEU A 126 8.38 15.32 -1.57
N ALA A 127 7.99 15.87 -2.72
CA ALA A 127 7.72 17.29 -2.90
C ALA A 127 6.59 17.82 -2.01
N LEU A 128 5.61 16.97 -1.65
CA LEU A 128 4.52 17.36 -0.75
C LEU A 128 4.74 16.95 0.70
N CYS A 129 5.27 15.76 0.95
CA CYS A 129 5.42 15.26 2.31
C CYS A 129 6.55 15.97 3.07
N ILE A 130 7.66 16.33 2.41
CA ILE A 130 8.77 17.01 3.08
C ILE A 130 8.33 18.41 3.57
N PRO A 131 7.77 19.31 2.73
CA PRO A 131 7.29 20.60 3.21
C PRO A 131 6.17 20.47 4.26
N SER A 132 5.27 19.50 4.10
CA SER A 132 4.21 19.21 5.08
C SER A 132 4.79 18.81 6.44
N ALA A 133 5.84 17.97 6.46
CA ALA A 133 6.52 17.61 7.69
C ALA A 133 7.19 18.83 8.34
N VAL A 134 7.94 19.62 7.57
CA VAL A 134 8.64 20.83 8.03
C VAL A 134 7.67 21.85 8.63
N ASP A 135 6.58 22.16 7.91
CA ASP A 135 5.56 23.08 8.41
C ASP A 135 4.93 22.55 9.70
N GLY A 136 4.55 21.27 9.75
CA GLY A 136 4.00 20.68 10.97
C GLY A 136 4.98 20.70 12.15
N PHE A 137 6.28 20.54 11.94
CA PHE A 137 7.28 20.75 12.98
C PHE A 137 7.35 22.20 13.46
N MET A 138 7.18 23.19 12.57
CA MET A 138 7.08 24.61 12.96
C MET A 138 5.82 24.88 13.78
N ILE A 139 4.66 24.28 13.41
CA ILE A 139 3.44 24.34 14.22
C ILE A 139 3.72 23.82 15.63
N ARG A 140 4.35 22.65 15.73
CA ARG A 140 4.71 22.02 17.00
C ARG A 140 5.60 22.92 17.85
N ALA A 141 6.64 23.52 17.26
CA ALA A 141 7.52 24.45 17.96
C ALA A 141 6.72 25.62 18.55
N ARG A 142 5.81 26.24 17.76
CA ARG A 142 4.94 27.33 18.24
C ARG A 142 4.02 26.92 19.40
N LYS A 143 3.44 25.72 19.37
CA LYS A 143 2.63 25.20 20.49
C LYS A 143 3.46 25.07 21.77
N SER A 144 4.68 24.54 21.64
CA SER A 144 5.62 24.41 22.76
C SER A 144 5.98 25.76 23.38
N TYR A 145 6.20 26.81 22.56
CA TYR A 145 6.48 28.16 23.06
C TYR A 145 5.29 28.80 23.78
N LYS A 146 4.06 28.43 23.44
CA LYS A 146 2.84 28.93 24.08
C LYS A 146 2.49 28.21 25.39
N PHE A 147 3.34 27.28 25.85
CA PHE A 147 3.05 26.40 26.99
C PHE A 147 1.73 25.63 26.85
N GLU A 148 1.29 25.37 25.62
CA GLU A 148 0.14 24.50 25.38
C GLU A 148 0.52 23.08 25.82
N THR A 149 -0.16 22.56 26.84
CA THR A 149 0.11 21.21 27.38
C THR A 149 -0.09 20.17 26.28
N SER A 150 0.88 19.25 26.14
CA SER A 150 0.81 18.12 25.22
C SER A 150 -0.40 17.24 25.56
N ASN A 151 -1.47 17.35 24.77
CA ASN A 151 -2.64 16.53 24.96
C ASN A 151 -2.42 15.15 24.31
N PRO A 152 -2.39 14.05 25.09
CA PRO A 152 -2.12 12.72 24.58
C PRO A 152 -3.12 12.30 23.50
N VAL A 153 -4.39 12.72 23.59
CA VAL A 153 -5.44 12.36 22.62
C VAL A 153 -5.09 12.81 21.20
N PHE A 154 -4.53 14.01 21.04
CA PHE A 154 -4.12 14.51 19.71
C PHE A 154 -2.93 13.73 19.15
N PHE A 155 -1.98 13.32 20.01
CA PHE A 155 -0.91 12.44 19.58
C PHE A 155 -1.45 11.09 19.11
N TYR A 156 -2.27 10.40 19.92
CA TYR A 156 -2.79 9.09 19.54
C TYR A 156 -3.67 9.14 18.29
N SER A 157 -4.58 10.10 18.20
CA SER A 157 -5.42 10.26 16.99
C SER A 157 -4.58 10.58 15.75
N SER A 158 -3.58 11.47 15.84
CA SER A 158 -2.70 11.81 14.71
C SER A 158 -1.91 10.61 14.21
N MET A 159 -1.38 9.78 15.11
CA MET A 159 -0.62 8.58 14.76
C MET A 159 -1.51 7.49 14.14
N HIS A 160 -2.76 7.36 14.60
CA HIS A 160 -3.71 6.46 13.95
C HIS A 160 -4.08 6.91 12.54
N VAL A 161 -4.36 8.20 12.35
CA VAL A 161 -4.64 8.75 11.01
C VAL A 161 -3.44 8.55 10.09
N PHE A 162 -2.24 8.86 10.55
CA PHE A 162 -1.02 8.63 9.80
C PHE A 162 -0.83 7.15 9.45
N SER A 163 -0.94 6.25 10.44
CA SER A 163 -0.81 4.80 10.23
C SER A 163 -1.80 4.28 9.20
N LEU A 164 -3.06 4.74 9.24
CA LEU A 164 -4.10 4.36 8.30
C LEU A 164 -3.78 4.86 6.90
N VAL A 165 -3.53 6.16 6.73
CA VAL A 165 -3.29 6.77 5.41
C VAL A 165 -2.00 6.22 4.78
N PHE A 166 -0.95 6.06 5.59
CA PHE A 166 0.29 5.45 5.18
C PHE A 166 0.07 3.98 4.78
N GLY A 167 -0.65 3.19 5.58
CA GLY A 167 -1.01 1.82 5.22
C GLY A 167 -1.79 1.72 3.90
N LEU A 168 -2.80 2.57 3.69
CA LEU A 168 -3.56 2.64 2.43
C LEU A 168 -2.68 3.02 1.24
N PHE A 169 -1.69 3.89 1.45
CA PHE A 169 -0.74 4.27 0.41
C PHE A 169 0.10 3.07 -0.06
N PHE A 170 0.60 2.25 0.89
CA PHE A 170 1.33 1.01 0.56
C PHE A 170 0.43 -0.09 -0.02
N PHE A 171 -0.88 0.01 0.18
CA PHE A 171 -1.86 -0.90 -0.40
C PHE A 171 -2.14 -0.61 -1.89
N LEU A 172 -1.82 0.59 -2.41
CA LEU A 172 -2.13 1.00 -3.79
C LEU A 172 -1.68 0.01 -4.88
N PRO A 173 -0.48 -0.59 -4.84
CA PRO A 173 -0.08 -1.56 -5.85
C PRO A 173 -1.01 -2.76 -5.93
N ILE A 174 -1.56 -3.17 -4.78
CA ILE A 174 -2.34 -4.41 -4.61
C ILE A 174 -3.85 -4.14 -4.70
N ALA A 175 -4.26 -2.86 -4.72
CA ALA A 175 -5.66 -2.47 -4.76
C ALA A 175 -6.40 -3.14 -5.93
N PRO A 176 -7.57 -3.77 -5.72
CA PRO A 176 -8.28 -4.49 -6.79
C PRO A 176 -8.98 -3.57 -7.80
N VAL A 177 -8.94 -2.26 -7.56
CA VAL A 177 -9.55 -1.24 -8.41
C VAL A 177 -8.52 -0.65 -9.37
N THR A 178 -8.97 -0.23 -10.55
CA THR A 178 -8.17 0.53 -11.52
C THR A 178 -7.70 1.85 -10.90
N LEU A 179 -6.39 2.13 -10.92
CA LEU A 179 -5.86 3.38 -10.40
C LEU A 179 -6.04 4.49 -11.44
N SER A 180 -6.82 5.51 -11.08
CA SER A 180 -6.99 6.73 -11.87
C SER A 180 -6.14 7.87 -11.30
N ALA A 181 -5.87 8.87 -12.13
CA ALA A 181 -5.16 10.08 -11.71
C ALA A 181 -5.82 10.76 -10.50
N ASN A 182 -7.16 10.73 -10.43
CA ASN A 182 -7.93 11.31 -9.33
C ASN A 182 -7.72 10.55 -8.02
N ILE A 183 -7.76 9.21 -8.04
CA ILE A 183 -7.50 8.39 -6.85
C ILE A 183 -6.09 8.68 -6.32
N LEU A 184 -5.13 8.74 -7.22
CA LEU A 184 -3.75 9.03 -6.90
C LEU A 184 -3.59 10.44 -6.28
N ALA A 185 -4.17 11.47 -6.89
CA ALA A 185 -4.13 12.83 -6.36
C ALA A 185 -4.73 12.93 -4.95
N VAL A 186 -5.89 12.29 -4.72
CA VAL A 186 -6.54 12.24 -3.40
C VAL A 186 -5.63 11.56 -2.38
N MET A 187 -5.02 10.44 -2.74
CA MET A 187 -4.10 9.71 -1.86
C MET A 187 -2.86 10.53 -1.50
N LEU A 188 -2.31 11.25 -2.48
CA LEU A 188 -1.15 12.12 -2.29
C LEU A 188 -1.47 13.29 -1.34
N CYS A 189 -2.59 13.97 -1.55
CA CYS A 189 -3.05 15.04 -0.66
C CYS A 189 -3.33 14.52 0.75
N SER A 190 -4.00 13.36 0.86
CA SER A 190 -4.31 12.73 2.14
C SER A 190 -3.03 12.38 2.90
N LEU A 191 -2.02 11.85 2.21
CA LEU A 191 -0.72 11.51 2.80
C LEU A 191 0.00 12.77 3.31
N ALA A 192 0.04 13.84 2.52
CA ALA A 192 0.65 15.11 2.92
C ALA A 192 -0.02 15.69 4.17
N ILE A 193 -1.36 15.69 4.22
CA ILE A 193 -2.12 16.13 5.40
C ILE A 193 -1.82 15.23 6.59
N ALA A 194 -1.80 13.91 6.41
CA ALA A 194 -1.52 12.96 7.50
C ALA A 194 -0.11 13.15 8.08
N VAL A 195 0.89 13.40 7.22
CA VAL A 195 2.27 13.72 7.63
C VAL A 195 2.30 15.02 8.45
N TRP A 196 1.61 16.08 7.98
CA TRP A 196 1.54 17.36 8.69
C TRP A 196 0.84 17.24 10.05
N VAL A 197 -0.29 16.51 10.10
CA VAL A 197 -1.04 16.27 11.35
C VAL A 197 -0.20 15.45 12.33
N ALA A 198 0.53 14.43 11.87
CA ALA A 198 1.43 13.66 12.71
C ALA A 198 2.61 14.50 13.23
N SER A 199 3.30 15.24 12.34
CA SER A 199 4.47 16.02 12.74
C SER A 199 4.13 17.18 13.69
N SER A 200 2.94 17.77 13.54
CA SER A 200 2.44 18.85 14.41
C SER A 200 1.95 18.41 15.79
N ASN A 201 1.82 17.09 16.03
CA ASN A 201 1.31 16.52 17.28
C ASN A 201 2.25 15.49 17.93
N PHE A 202 3.48 15.29 17.42
CA PHE A 202 4.49 14.47 18.11
C PHE A 202 4.70 14.97 19.55
N GLN A 203 4.70 14.04 20.52
CA GLN A 203 4.98 14.38 21.91
C GLN A 203 6.45 14.79 22.07
N SER A 204 6.70 15.90 22.75
CA SER A 204 8.01 16.20 23.34
C SER A 204 8.10 15.43 24.65
N GLY A 205 9.05 14.52 24.76
CA GLY A 205 9.45 14.01 26.07
C GLY A 205 10.20 15.12 26.79
N ASN A 206 9.49 15.91 27.60
CA ASN A 206 10.05 16.74 28.64
C ASN A 206 9.50 16.25 29.97
#